data_AF-A0A960YAA6-F1
#
_entry.id   AF-A0A960YAA6-F1
#
_cell.length_a   1.000
_cell.length_b   1.000
_cell.length_c   1.000
_cell.angle_alpha   90.00
_cell.angle_beta   90.00
_cell.angle_gamma   90.00
#
_symmetry.space_group_name_H-M   'P 1'
#
loop_
_entity.id
_entity.type
_entity.pdbx_description
1 polymer ?
#
loop_
_entity_poly.entity_id
_entity_poly.type
_entity_poly.pdbx_seq_one_letter_code
_entity_poly.pdbx_strand_id
1 'polypeptide(L)'
;IGIWAKTFEQLNFVPALVITPLTFLGGAFYSIDMLPPFWRTVSLFNPVVYLVSGFRWSFHGAGDVSLTASLGFMTLVIALCLGLLVWIFRTGYRLKP
;
A
#
# COMPACT_ATOMS: atom_id res chain seq x y z
N ILE A 1 -11.40 3.99 -5.70
CA ILE A 1 -12.20 4.85 -4.79
C ILE A 1 -13.00 5.89 -5.58
N GLY A 2 -12.38 6.66 -6.47
CA GLY A 2 -13.06 7.71 -7.26
C GLY A 2 -14.27 7.27 -8.10
N ILE A 3 -14.28 6.07 -8.69
CA ILE A 3 -15.40 5.57 -9.51
C ILE A 3 -16.60 5.14 -8.65
N TRP A 4 -16.38 4.81 -7.37
CA TRP A 4 -17.41 4.20 -6.51
C TRP A 4 -18.04 5.17 -5.52
N ALA A 5 -17.27 6.17 -5.06
CA ALA A 5 -17.72 7.18 -4.11
C ALA A 5 -18.85 8.04 -4.70
N LYS A 6 -19.97 8.15 -3.97
CA LYS A 6 -21.14 8.96 -4.39
C LYS A 6 -21.06 10.39 -3.87
N THR A 7 -20.25 10.65 -2.84
CA THR A 7 -20.13 11.95 -2.15
C THR A 7 -18.67 12.24 -1.81
N PHE A 8 -18.29 13.52 -1.81
CA PHE A 8 -16.93 13.98 -1.50
C PHE A 8 -16.43 13.56 -0.10
N GLU A 9 -17.33 13.45 0.88
CA GLU A 9 -16.99 12.91 2.21
C GLU A 9 -16.53 11.45 2.14
N GLN A 10 -17.16 10.61 1.33
CA GLN A 10 -16.76 9.20 1.17
C GLN A 10 -15.38 9.07 0.50
N LEU A 11 -15.00 10.04 -0.32
CA LEU A 11 -13.67 10.11 -0.94
C LEU A 11 -12.57 10.39 0.08
N ASN A 12 -12.83 11.23 1.08
CA ASN A 12 -11.85 11.63 2.11
C ASN A 12 -11.89 10.73 3.36
N PHE A 13 -13.00 10.05 3.61
CA PHE A 13 -13.15 9.13 4.73
C PHE A 13 -12.20 7.92 4.65
N VAL A 14 -12.08 7.30 3.48
CA VAL A 14 -11.24 6.11 3.28
C VAL A 14 -9.74 6.43 3.54
N PRO A 15 -9.18 7.52 2.99
CA PRO A 15 -7.84 7.96 3.35
C PRO A 15 -7.66 8.17 4.86
N ALA A 16 -8.56 8.92 5.49
CA ALA A 16 -8.43 9.29 6.89
C ALA A 16 -8.50 8.07 7.83
N LEU A 17 -9.44 7.16 7.61
CA LEU A 17 -9.76 6.10 8.56
C LEU A 17 -9.02 4.77 8.29
N VAL A 18 -8.57 4.54 7.04
CA VAL A 18 -7.92 3.27 6.65
C VAL A 18 -6.48 3.47 6.24
N ILE A 19 -6.19 4.43 5.34
CA ILE A 19 -4.84 4.63 4.82
C ILE A 19 -3.91 5.21 5.89
N THR A 20 -4.37 6.19 6.66
CA THR A 20 -3.60 6.80 7.75
C THR A 20 -3.10 5.77 8.78
N PRO A 21 -3.97 4.95 9.42
CA PRO A 21 -3.49 3.95 10.38
C PRO A 21 -2.63 2.87 9.73
N LEU A 22 -2.91 2.46 8.47
CA LEU A 22 -2.04 1.53 7.74
C LEU A 22 -0.65 2.13 7.50
N THR A 23 -0.55 3.43 7.25
CA THR A 23 0.76 4.09 7.04
C THR A 23 1.55 4.11 8.34
N PHE A 24 0.90 4.39 9.47
CA PHE A 24 1.52 4.30 10.79
C PHE A 24 1.89 2.86 11.16
N LEU A 25 1.08 1.86 10.80
CA LEU A 25 1.37 0.44 11.02
C LEU A 25 2.44 -0.12 10.05
N GLY A 26 2.72 0.63 8.98
CA GLY A 26 3.63 0.27 7.90
C GLY A 26 5.12 0.53 8.19
N GLY A 27 5.49 0.86 9.42
CA GLY A 27 6.90 1.12 9.77
C GLY A 27 7.47 2.44 9.25
N ALA A 28 6.62 3.42 8.88
CA ALA A 28 7.07 4.75 8.43
C ALA A 28 7.94 5.48 9.48
N PHE A 29 7.70 5.19 10.77
CA PHE A 29 8.37 5.84 11.90
C PHE A 29 9.21 4.88 12.76
N TYR A 30 9.19 3.57 12.47
CA TYR A 30 9.88 2.55 13.26
C TYR A 30 10.30 1.36 12.38
N SER A 31 11.35 0.64 12.77
CA SER A 31 11.69 -0.63 12.12
C SER A 31 10.72 -1.74 12.54
N ILE A 32 10.36 -2.60 11.61
CA ILE A 32 9.35 -3.65 11.81
C ILE A 32 9.88 -4.74 12.75
N ASP A 33 11.21 -4.88 12.85
CA ASP A 33 11.87 -5.80 13.78
C ASP A 33 11.77 -5.38 15.25
N MET A 34 11.32 -4.15 15.54
CA MET A 34 11.02 -3.73 16.92
C MET A 34 9.65 -4.20 17.41
N LEU A 35 8.81 -4.78 16.54
CA LEU A 35 7.46 -5.20 16.90
C LEU A 35 7.44 -6.64 17.41
N PRO A 36 6.55 -6.95 18.37
CA PRO A 36 6.28 -8.32 18.77
C PRO A 36 5.91 -9.19 17.55
N PRO A 37 6.22 -10.49 17.57
CA PRO A 37 6.09 -11.37 16.40
C PRO A 37 4.70 -11.35 15.74
N PHE A 38 3.63 -11.19 16.53
CA PHE A 38 2.27 -11.04 16.02
C PHE A 38 2.11 -9.81 15.11
N TRP A 39 2.54 -8.64 15.58
CA TRP A 39 2.39 -7.38 14.83
C TRP A 39 3.35 -7.30 13.63
N ARG A 40 4.53 -7.90 13.75
CA ARG A 40 5.45 -8.07 12.61
C ARG A 40 4.79 -8.81 11.45
N THR A 41 4.13 -9.93 11.73
CA THR A 41 3.41 -10.70 10.69
C THR A 41 2.27 -9.90 10.08
N VAL A 42 1.50 -9.16 10.89
CA VAL A 42 0.42 -8.29 10.39
C VAL A 42 0.97 -7.17 9.48
N SER A 43 2.05 -6.51 9.90
CA SER A 43 2.70 -5.45 9.11
C SER A 43 3.29 -5.96 7.80
N LEU A 44 3.76 -7.21 7.72
CA LEU A 44 4.27 -7.79 6.46
C LEU A 44 3.19 -7.98 5.39
N PHE A 45 1.91 -8.00 5.73
CA PHE A 45 0.82 -7.98 4.74
C PHE A 45 0.56 -6.57 4.18
N ASN A 46 1.11 -5.53 4.81
CA ASN A 46 0.87 -4.16 4.42
C ASN A 46 1.84 -3.75 3.29
N PRO A 47 1.35 -3.33 2.10
CA PRO A 47 2.21 -2.87 1.01
C PRO A 47 3.06 -1.65 1.37
N VAL A 48 2.62 -0.84 2.34
CA VAL A 48 3.36 0.36 2.80
C VAL A 48 4.69 -0.02 3.47
N VAL A 49 4.77 -1.18 4.13
CA VAL A 49 6.03 -1.70 4.72
C VAL A 49 7.13 -1.84 3.69
N TYR A 50 6.81 -2.42 2.53
CA TYR A 50 7.79 -2.66 1.47
C TYR A 50 8.24 -1.35 0.80
N LEU A 51 7.32 -0.38 0.67
CA LEU A 51 7.62 0.98 0.22
C LEU A 51 8.63 1.68 1.15
N VAL A 52 8.35 1.68 2.45
CA VAL A 52 9.21 2.35 3.46
C VAL A 52 10.56 1.65 3.58
N SER A 53 10.58 0.31 3.58
CA SER A 53 11.81 -0.48 3.65
C SER A 53 12.72 -0.25 2.43
N GLY A 54 12.14 -0.22 1.22
CA GLY A 54 12.87 0.10 -0.01
C GLY A 54 13.42 1.54 -0.03
N PHE A 55 12.62 2.50 0.45
CA PHE A 55 13.08 3.88 0.61
C PHE A 55 14.25 3.99 1.60
N ARG A 56 14.15 3.36 2.77
CA ARG A 56 15.26 3.32 3.76
C ARG A 56 16.52 2.69 3.20
N TRP A 57 16.38 1.59 2.46
CA TRP A 57 17.51 0.95 1.77
C TRP A 57 18.20 1.90 0.79
N SER A 58 17.47 2.76 0.08
CA SER A 58 18.05 3.74 -0.85
C SER A 58 18.95 4.79 -0.19
N PHE A 59 18.73 5.10 1.09
CA PHE A 59 19.55 6.08 1.83
C PHE A 59 20.62 5.45 2.71
N HIS A 60 20.32 4.31 3.33
CA HIS A 60 21.19 3.68 4.33
C HIS A 60 21.87 2.39 3.86
N GLY A 61 21.54 1.88 2.66
CA GLY A 61 22.06 0.60 2.13
C GLY A 61 21.60 -0.65 2.91
N ALA A 62 20.85 -0.47 3.99
CA ALA A 62 20.25 -1.51 4.82
C ALA A 62 18.75 -1.26 4.97
N GLY A 63 17.95 -2.29 4.75
CA GLY A 63 16.49 -2.28 4.91
C GLY A 63 16.05 -3.50 5.69
N ASP A 64 14.97 -3.38 6.45
CA ASP A 64 14.42 -4.45 7.30
C ASP A 64 13.94 -5.67 6.48
N VAL A 65 13.81 -5.53 5.15
CA VAL A 65 13.35 -6.56 4.22
C VAL A 65 14.23 -6.53 2.96
N SER A 66 14.49 -7.69 2.34
CA SER A 66 15.32 -7.77 1.13
C SER A 66 14.79 -6.87 0.00
N LEU A 67 15.69 -6.09 -0.61
CA LEU A 67 15.35 -5.12 -1.66
C LEU A 67 14.58 -5.76 -2.81
N THR A 68 14.99 -6.96 -3.23
CA THR A 68 14.34 -7.72 -4.30
C THR A 68 12.92 -8.14 -3.95
N ALA A 69 12.65 -8.51 -2.68
CA ALA A 69 11.29 -8.83 -2.24
C ALA A 69 10.42 -7.57 -2.20
N SER A 70 10.93 -6.46 -1.69
CA SER A 70 10.21 -5.18 -1.63
C SER A 70 9.86 -4.66 -3.04
N LEU A 71 10.82 -4.65 -3.96
CA LEU A 71 10.61 -4.24 -5.35
C LEU A 71 9.66 -5.19 -6.10
N GLY A 72 9.82 -6.51 -5.91
CA GLY A 72 8.95 -7.50 -6.52
C GLY A 72 7.49 -7.36 -6.07
N PHE A 73 7.27 -7.21 -4.76
CA PHE A 73 5.93 -7.04 -4.20
C PHE A 73 5.28 -5.73 -4.65
N MET A 74 6.01 -4.61 -4.63
CA MET A 74 5.50 -3.32 -5.11
C MET A 74 5.12 -3.37 -6.59
N THR A 75 5.98 -3.95 -7.43
CA THR A 75 5.72 -4.07 -8.88
C THR A 75 4.48 -4.92 -9.14
N LEU A 76 4.32 -6.02 -8.41
CA LEU A 76 3.15 -6.89 -8.49
C LEU A 76 1.87 -6.17 -8.05
N VAL A 77 1.89 -5.43 -6.95
CA VAL A 77 0.74 -4.65 -6.47
C VAL A 77 0.35 -3.57 -7.49
N ILE A 78 1.32 -2.86 -8.07
CA ILE A 78 1.06 -1.86 -9.11
C ILE A 78 0.47 -2.52 -10.37
N ALA A 79 1.05 -3.63 -10.83
CA ALA A 79 0.56 -4.35 -11.99
C ALA A 79 -0.87 -4.86 -11.78
N LEU A 80 -1.20 -5.36 -10.58
CA LEU A 80 -2.56 -5.76 -10.22
C LEU A 80 -3.52 -4.58 -10.19
N CYS A 81 -3.14 -3.47 -9.56
CA CYS A 81 -3.97 -2.26 -9.54
C CYS A 81 -4.24 -1.72 -10.94
N LEU A 82 -3.22 -1.65 -11.79
CA LEU A 82 -3.36 -1.23 -13.19
C LEU A 82 -4.20 -2.22 -13.99
N GLY A 83 -4.00 -3.54 -13.81
CA GLY A 83 -4.80 -4.58 -14.45
C GLY A 83 -6.27 -4.50 -14.07
N LEU A 84 -6.58 -4.29 -12.79
CA LEU A 84 -7.94 -4.07 -12.29
C LEU A 84 -8.55 -2.79 -12.87
N LEU A 85 -7.79 -1.69 -12.92
CA LEU A 85 -8.26 -0.44 -13.54
C LEU A 85 -8.57 -0.65 -15.02
N VAL A 86 -7.66 -1.24 -15.80
CA VAL A 86 -7.87 -1.57 -17.21
C VAL A 86 -9.09 -2.47 -17.38
N TRP A 87 -9.28 -3.47 -16.51
CA TRP A 87 -10.44 -4.35 -16.55
C TRP A 87 -11.74 -3.59 -16.29
N ILE A 88 -11.79 -2.71 -15.28
CA ILE A 88 -12.93 -1.85 -14.95
C ILE A 88 -13.26 -0.90 -16.11
N PHE A 89 -12.24 -0.30 -16.73
CA PHE A 89 -12.42 0.56 -17.91
C PHE A 89 -12.95 -0.22 -19.11
N ARG A 90 -12.52 -1.48 -19.31
CA ARG A 90 -13.01 -2.35 -20.39
C ARG A 90 -14.43 -2.88 -20.17
N THR A 91 -14.84 -3.13 -18.93
CA THR A 91 -16.21 -3.58 -18.59
C THR A 91 -17.23 -2.44 -18.54
N GLY A 92 -16.81 -1.18 -18.66
CA GLY A 92 -17.72 -0.03 -18.74
C GLY A 92 -18.46 0.27 -17.43
N TYR A 93 -18.01 -0.26 -16.30
CA TYR A 93 -18.75 -0.16 -15.04
C TYR A 93 -18.74 1.28 -14.51
N ARG A 94 -19.88 1.96 -14.57
CA ARG A 94 -20.11 3.35 -14.13
C ARG A 94 -19.37 4.46 -14.88
N LEU A 95 -18.89 4.21 -16.11
CA LEU A 95 -18.55 5.32 -16.99
C LEU A 95 -19.85 6.04 -17.36
N LYS A 96 -20.15 7.17 -16.70
CA LYS A 96 -21.14 8.10 -17.23
C LYS A 96 -20.62 8.56 -18.60
N PRO A 97 -21.48 8.54 -19.65
CA PRO A 97 -21.11 9.08 -20.95
C PRO A 97 -20.74 10.56 -20.84
#